data_AF-L1JBY8-F1
#
_entry.id   AF-L1JBY8-F1
#
_cell.length_a   1.000
_cell.length_b   1.000
_cell.length_c   1.000
_cell.angle_alpha   90.00
_cell.angle_beta   90.00
_cell.angle_gamma   90.00
#
_symmetry.space_group_name_H-M   'P 1'
#
loop_
_entity.id
_entity.type
_entity.pdbx_description
1 polymer ?
#
loop_
_entity_poly.entity_id
_entity_poly.type
_entity_poly.pdbx_seq_one_letter_code
_entity_poly.pdbx_strand_id
1 'polypeptide(L)'
;MTSSSDEPKPSWLATKWAHVKHEAYHYWLGTKLLGKEIGICVGILKQILRGEELSRREYRQLRTTSTDLLKMVPFAIIVLVPFMELALPVILWAFPGILPSTFQQEWKKEDDMKRKLKARIEVAGFLQDAMNDMAKSIKMVEAEDGTAEKFVEFMKKVQRGDARVSNDEIIKFSKLFTDDITLDNVGRMQLVNLCRLLDIPVFGTDSFLKYRLLERMRAIRKDDRMIEMEGVDSLSFFELREALMYRGMRSVGLTKSAYKNMLENWLDLSLKKNVPTTLLLMSRAFKITQNVLEARKKLEQIQREQELIKQERIEKTEMILAELHLSAGR
;
A
#
# COMPACT_ATOMS: atom_id res chain seq x y z
N MET A 1 31.38 38.53 50.25
CA MET A 1 31.16 37.09 50.01
C MET A 1 29.67 36.84 50.15
N THR A 2 28.98 36.81 49.01
CA THR A 2 27.52 36.73 48.92
C THR A 2 27.07 35.28 48.92
N SER A 3 26.04 35.05 49.74
CA SER A 3 25.25 33.83 49.95
C SER A 3 25.05 32.98 48.68
N SER A 4 25.43 31.70 48.79
CA SER A 4 25.01 30.64 47.87
C SER A 4 23.57 30.27 48.19
N SER A 5 22.66 30.56 47.27
CA SER A 5 21.25 30.17 47.30
C SER A 5 21.11 28.71 46.88
N ASP A 6 20.84 27.82 47.85
CA ASP A 6 20.41 26.45 47.58
C ASP A 6 18.94 26.46 47.12
N GLU A 7 18.71 26.27 45.82
CA GLU A 7 17.38 25.97 45.29
C GLU A 7 17.01 24.49 45.57
N PRO A 8 15.82 24.21 46.13
CA PRO A 8 15.41 22.84 46.41
C PRO A 8 15.08 22.09 45.11
N LYS A 9 15.77 20.98 44.85
CA LYS A 9 15.51 20.09 43.71
C LYS A 9 14.05 19.57 43.76
N PRO A 10 13.33 19.54 42.62
CA PRO A 10 11.92 19.18 42.61
C PRO A 10 11.72 17.74 43.11
N SER A 11 10.79 17.59 44.05
CA SER A 11 10.39 16.30 44.62
C SER A 11 9.96 15.34 43.51
N TRP A 12 10.45 14.10 43.56
CA TRP A 12 10.11 13.03 42.61
C TRP A 12 8.59 12.81 42.47
N LEU A 13 7.82 13.15 43.51
CA LEU A 13 6.36 13.14 43.50
C LEU A 13 5.78 14.22 42.58
N ALA A 14 6.38 15.42 42.54
CA ALA A 14 5.95 16.50 41.66
C ALA A 14 6.19 16.16 40.19
N THR A 15 7.30 15.50 39.88
CA THR A 15 7.62 15.02 38.52
C THR A 15 6.65 13.91 38.08
N LYS A 16 6.34 12.94 38.96
CA LYS A 16 5.30 11.92 38.66
C LYS A 16 3.92 12.53 38.52
N TRP A 17 3.57 13.52 39.36
CA TRP A 17 2.26 14.17 39.29
C TRP A 17 2.09 15.03 38.03
N ALA A 18 3.17 15.67 37.57
CA ALA A 18 3.19 16.35 36.28
C ALA A 18 3.00 15.36 35.11
N HIS A 19 3.64 14.18 35.17
CA HIS A 19 3.47 13.12 34.17
C HIS A 19 2.04 12.58 34.13
N VAL A 20 1.45 12.30 35.31
CA VAL A 20 0.06 11.85 35.44
C VAL A 20 -0.93 12.90 34.96
N LYS A 21 -0.73 14.19 35.30
CA LYS A 21 -1.55 15.29 34.76
C LYS A 21 -1.47 15.38 33.24
N HIS A 22 -0.27 15.24 32.68
CA HIS A 22 -0.06 15.29 31.25
C HIS A 22 -0.77 14.12 30.55
N GLU A 23 -0.64 12.90 31.07
CA GLU A 23 -1.36 11.72 30.57
C GLU A 23 -2.89 11.88 30.70
N ALA A 24 -3.40 12.31 31.85
CA ALA A 24 -4.83 12.53 32.07
C ALA A 24 -5.40 13.62 31.15
N TYR A 25 -4.64 14.68 30.90
CA TYR A 25 -5.01 15.72 29.94
C TYR A 25 -5.10 15.17 28.52
N HIS A 26 -4.17 14.30 28.11
CA HIS A 26 -4.22 13.60 26.82
C HIS A 26 -5.42 12.64 26.71
N TYR A 27 -5.76 11.91 27.78
CA TYR A 27 -6.97 11.08 27.81
C TYR A 27 -8.24 11.92 27.70
N TRP A 28 -8.30 13.06 28.39
CA TRP A 28 -9.46 13.97 28.32
C TRP A 28 -9.63 14.58 26.92
N LEU A 29 -8.51 15.00 26.29
CA LEU A 29 -8.52 15.50 24.91
C LEU A 29 -8.99 14.40 23.93
N GLY A 30 -8.49 13.19 24.09
CA GLY A 30 -8.87 12.03 23.27
C GLY A 30 -10.36 11.71 23.37
N THR A 31 -10.90 11.64 24.57
CA THR A 31 -12.34 11.38 24.81
C THR A 31 -13.23 12.49 24.23
N LYS A 32 -12.81 13.75 24.30
CA LYS A 32 -13.52 14.88 23.68
C LYS A 32 -13.51 14.79 22.15
N LEU A 33 -12.39 14.40 21.55
CA LEU A 33 -12.26 14.19 20.11
C LEU A 33 -13.19 13.07 19.63
N LEU A 34 -13.20 11.95 20.36
CA LEU A 34 -14.05 10.79 20.10
C LEU A 34 -15.54 11.12 20.20
N GLY A 35 -15.96 11.92 21.19
CA GLY A 35 -17.35 12.39 21.28
C GLY A 35 -17.80 13.16 20.03
N LYS A 36 -16.91 13.97 19.46
CA LYS A 36 -17.16 14.68 18.19
C LYS A 36 -17.27 13.71 17.01
N GLU A 37 -16.40 12.70 16.95
CA GLU A 37 -16.43 11.66 15.92
C GLU A 37 -17.71 10.82 15.97
N ILE A 38 -18.19 10.48 17.17
CA ILE A 38 -19.47 9.78 17.37
C ILE A 38 -20.64 10.61 16.84
N GLY A 39 -20.67 11.91 17.17
CA GLY A 39 -21.72 12.81 16.68
C GLY A 39 -21.78 12.88 15.15
N ILE A 40 -20.62 12.91 14.48
CA ILE A 40 -20.53 12.88 13.02
C ILE A 40 -21.07 11.55 12.48
N CYS A 41 -20.72 10.40 13.08
CA CYS A 41 -21.25 9.10 12.68
C CYS A 41 -22.77 8.99 12.80
N VAL A 42 -23.36 9.50 13.89
CA VAL A 42 -24.82 9.52 14.07
C VAL A 42 -25.47 10.38 12.99
N GLY A 43 -24.85 11.51 12.61
CA GLY A 43 -25.29 12.35 11.50
C GLY A 43 -25.32 11.60 10.16
N ILE A 44 -24.20 10.93 9.82
CA ILE A 44 -24.08 10.11 8.60
C ILE A 44 -25.09 8.94 8.62
N LEU A 45 -25.30 8.29 9.77
CA LEU A 45 -26.25 7.19 9.89
C LEU A 45 -27.70 7.66 9.70
N LYS A 46 -28.02 8.86 10.18
CA LYS A 46 -29.32 9.51 9.94
C LYS A 46 -29.52 9.88 8.47
N GLN A 47 -28.46 10.28 7.78
CA GLN A 47 -28.44 10.56 6.34
C GLN A 47 -28.69 9.28 5.51
N ILE A 48 -28.04 8.16 5.85
CA ILE A 48 -28.32 6.84 5.27
C ILE A 48 -29.79 6.44 5.48
N LEU A 49 -30.31 6.60 6.70
CA LEU A 49 -31.71 6.27 7.01
C LEU A 49 -32.73 7.13 6.25
N ARG A 50 -32.32 8.30 5.75
CA ARG A 50 -33.13 9.18 4.89
C ARG A 50 -33.01 8.85 3.40
N GLY A 51 -32.14 7.90 3.03
CA GLY A 51 -31.90 7.53 1.64
C GLY A 51 -31.02 8.52 0.87
N GLU A 52 -30.32 9.42 1.56
CA GLU A 52 -29.38 10.35 0.93
C GLU A 52 -28.09 9.61 0.53
N GLU A 53 -27.56 9.94 -0.66
CA GLU A 53 -26.26 9.41 -1.10
C GLU A 53 -25.13 10.04 -0.31
N LEU A 54 -24.16 9.22 0.12
CA LEU A 54 -23.01 9.69 0.88
C LEU A 54 -21.91 10.18 -0.07
N SER A 55 -21.29 11.30 0.28
CA SER A 55 -20.00 11.68 -0.31
C SER A 55 -18.95 10.62 0.01
N ARG A 56 -17.96 10.49 -0.87
CA ARG A 56 -16.76 9.68 -0.68
C ARG A 56 -16.08 9.96 0.67
N ARG A 57 -16.04 11.23 1.09
CA ARG A 57 -15.44 11.64 2.37
C ARG A 57 -16.24 11.11 3.55
N GLU A 58 -17.56 11.23 3.50
CA GLU A 58 -18.48 10.73 4.54
C GLU A 58 -18.43 9.20 4.63
N TYR A 59 -18.43 8.51 3.49
CA TYR A 59 -18.32 7.06 3.44
C TYR A 59 -17.01 6.56 4.08
N ARG A 60 -15.89 7.22 3.76
CA ARG A 60 -14.58 6.90 4.35
C ARG A 60 -14.55 7.20 5.85
N GLN A 61 -15.10 8.34 6.26
CA GLN A 61 -15.16 8.73 7.66
C GLN A 61 -15.98 7.73 8.48
N LEU A 62 -17.15 7.32 7.97
CA LEU A 62 -17.96 6.28 8.59
C LEU A 62 -17.20 4.96 8.77
N ARG A 63 -16.49 4.50 7.74
CA ARG A 63 -15.70 3.25 7.79
C ARG A 63 -14.52 3.33 8.77
N THR A 64 -13.78 4.43 8.79
CA THR A 64 -12.65 4.61 9.70
C THR A 64 -13.15 4.74 11.13
N THR A 65 -14.15 5.58 11.38
CA THR A 65 -14.68 5.83 12.72
C THR A 65 -15.43 4.62 13.27
N SER A 66 -16.12 3.82 12.46
CA SER A 66 -16.70 2.54 12.91
C SER A 66 -15.63 1.54 13.37
N THR A 67 -14.50 1.48 12.66
CA THR A 67 -13.38 0.61 13.05
C THR A 67 -12.75 1.10 14.37
N ASP A 68 -12.61 2.41 14.52
CA ASP A 68 -12.04 3.01 15.74
C ASP A 68 -13.03 2.95 16.92
N LEU A 69 -14.36 3.00 16.68
CA LEU A 69 -15.41 2.73 17.67
C LEU A 69 -15.45 1.28 18.14
N LEU A 70 -15.28 0.31 17.23
CA LEU A 70 -15.21 -1.10 17.60
C LEU A 70 -13.97 -1.38 18.47
N LYS A 71 -12.85 -0.70 18.22
CA LYS A 71 -11.65 -0.77 19.07
C LYS A 71 -11.81 -0.06 20.43
N MET A 72 -12.75 0.88 20.53
CA MET A 72 -13.10 1.55 21.80
C MET A 72 -13.94 0.67 22.73
N VAL A 73 -14.68 -0.32 22.21
CA VAL A 73 -15.52 -1.20 23.04
C VAL A 73 -14.69 -1.99 24.08
N PRO A 74 -13.58 -2.67 23.71
CA PRO A 74 -12.68 -3.27 24.70
C PRO A 74 -12.13 -2.27 25.71
N PHE A 75 -11.79 -1.05 25.27
CA PHE A 75 -11.24 -0.01 26.12
C PHE A 75 -12.26 0.53 27.14
N ALA A 76 -13.52 0.70 26.71
CA ALA A 76 -14.62 1.08 27.59
C ALA A 76 -14.89 0.05 28.68
N ILE A 77 -14.79 -1.25 28.35
CA ILE A 77 -14.92 -2.36 29.32
C ILE A 77 -13.76 -2.31 30.35
N ILE A 78 -12.54 -2.02 29.89
CA ILE A 78 -11.35 -1.89 30.77
C ILE A 78 -11.50 -0.74 31.77
N VAL A 79 -12.08 0.39 31.35
CA VAL A 79 -12.31 1.56 32.22
C VAL A 79 -13.50 1.35 33.17
N LEU A 80 -14.55 0.65 32.73
CA LEU A 80 -15.75 0.39 33.55
C LEU A 80 -15.53 -0.65 34.65
N VAL A 81 -14.61 -1.60 34.43
CA VAL A 81 -14.36 -2.69 35.38
C VAL A 81 -13.05 -2.43 36.14
N PRO A 82 -13.11 -2.17 37.46
CA PRO A 82 -11.91 -1.93 38.25
C PRO A 82 -10.97 -3.14 38.23
N PHE A 83 -9.65 -2.88 38.24
CA PHE A 83 -8.55 -3.86 38.15
C PHE A 83 -8.31 -4.52 36.77
N MET A 84 -9.13 -4.23 35.75
CA MET A 84 -8.90 -4.75 34.41
C MET A 84 -7.69 -4.12 33.69
N GLU A 85 -7.21 -2.98 34.17
CA GLU A 85 -5.96 -2.34 33.73
C GLU A 85 -4.73 -3.27 33.89
N LEU A 86 -4.75 -4.17 34.87
CA LEU A 86 -3.67 -5.14 35.07
C LEU A 86 -3.57 -6.17 33.92
N ALA A 87 -4.64 -6.33 33.15
CA ALA A 87 -4.68 -7.19 31.97
C ALA A 87 -4.17 -6.49 30.70
N LEU A 88 -3.98 -5.16 30.70
CA LEU A 88 -3.45 -4.41 29.54
C LEU A 88 -2.15 -4.99 28.97
N PRO A 89 -1.14 -5.39 29.76
CA PRO A 89 0.09 -5.98 29.23
C PRO A 89 -0.17 -7.27 28.45
N VAL A 90 -1.10 -8.10 28.93
CA VAL A 90 -1.48 -9.38 28.31
C VAL A 90 -2.32 -9.16 27.06
N ILE A 91 -3.24 -8.18 27.09
CA ILE A 91 -4.10 -7.83 25.96
C ILE A 91 -3.29 -7.21 24.82
N LEU A 92 -2.35 -6.30 25.12
CA LEU A 92 -1.46 -5.71 24.11
C LEU A 92 -0.49 -6.74 23.52
N TRP A 93 -0.09 -7.75 24.31
CA TRP A 93 0.69 -8.87 23.82
C TRP A 93 -0.13 -9.79 22.90
N ALA A 94 -1.39 -10.07 23.23
CA ALA A 94 -2.27 -10.92 22.42
C ALA A 94 -2.83 -10.22 21.16
N PHE A 95 -3.02 -8.90 21.20
CA PHE A 95 -3.62 -8.11 20.11
C PHE A 95 -2.84 -6.82 19.82
N PRO A 96 -1.71 -6.90 19.07
CA PRO A 96 -0.80 -5.77 18.80
C PRO A 96 -1.34 -4.65 17.88
N GLY A 97 -2.65 -4.42 17.85
CA GLY A 97 -3.32 -3.41 17.00
C GLY A 97 -4.62 -2.82 17.56
N ILE A 98 -4.91 -3.01 18.85
CA ILE A 98 -6.11 -2.47 19.53
C ILE A 98 -6.03 -0.96 19.76
N LEU A 99 -4.82 -0.38 19.78
CA LEU A 99 -4.66 1.04 20.04
C LEU A 99 -5.32 1.89 18.94
N PRO A 100 -6.10 2.93 19.31
CA PRO A 100 -6.67 3.87 18.35
C PRO A 100 -5.61 4.42 17.40
N SER A 101 -6.00 4.62 16.15
CA SER A 101 -5.13 5.09 15.07
C SER A 101 -4.43 6.44 15.41
N THR A 102 -5.00 7.21 16.33
CA THR A 102 -4.46 8.46 16.91
C THR A 102 -3.18 8.29 17.73
N PHE A 103 -2.87 7.10 18.25
CA PHE A 103 -1.63 6.82 19.00
C PHE A 103 -0.48 6.31 18.12
N GLN A 104 -0.68 6.16 16.81
CA GLN A 104 0.39 5.76 15.89
C GLN A 104 1.25 6.98 15.53
N GLN A 105 2.45 7.04 16.11
CA GLN A 105 3.45 8.08 15.84
C GLN A 105 3.82 8.15 14.35
N GLU A 106 4.12 9.35 13.85
CA GLU A 106 4.37 9.63 12.42
C GLU A 106 5.53 8.82 11.82
N TRP A 107 6.55 8.47 12.61
CA TRP A 107 7.67 7.64 12.15
C TRP A 107 7.24 6.22 11.73
N LYS A 108 6.22 5.64 12.38
CA LYS A 108 5.68 4.33 11.95
C LYS A 108 5.08 4.40 10.55
N LYS A 109 4.54 5.55 10.14
CA LYS A 109 3.91 5.73 8.83
C LYS A 109 4.94 5.73 7.70
N GLU A 110 6.09 6.37 7.92
CA GLU A 110 7.17 6.39 6.94
C GLU A 110 7.82 5.00 6.77
N ASP A 111 8.08 4.30 7.88
CA ASP A 111 8.66 2.96 7.83
C ASP A 111 7.70 1.93 7.24
N ASP A 112 6.40 2.02 7.55
CA ASP A 112 5.39 1.21 6.86
C ASP A 112 5.32 1.53 5.37
N MET A 113 5.47 2.80 4.97
CA MET A 113 5.49 3.18 3.56
C MET A 113 6.71 2.59 2.84
N LYS A 114 7.90 2.64 3.45
CA LYS A 114 9.13 2.01 2.94
C LYS A 114 8.98 0.50 2.86
N ARG A 115 8.42 -0.14 3.90
CA ARG A 115 8.16 -1.60 3.91
C ARG A 115 7.21 -2.00 2.79
N LYS A 116 6.13 -1.26 2.59
CA LYS A 116 5.16 -1.50 1.50
C LYS A 116 5.83 -1.35 0.14
N LEU A 117 6.65 -0.33 -0.05
CA LEU A 117 7.40 -0.15 -1.30
C LEU A 117 8.37 -1.31 -1.54
N LYS A 118 9.10 -1.76 -0.51
CA LYS A 118 10.01 -2.91 -0.58
C LYS A 118 9.28 -4.21 -0.92
N ALA A 119 8.13 -4.48 -0.28
CA ALA A 119 7.31 -5.65 -0.59
C ALA A 119 6.82 -5.64 -2.05
N ARG A 120 6.43 -4.46 -2.57
CA ARG A 120 6.05 -4.31 -3.98
C ARG A 120 7.23 -4.57 -4.94
N ILE A 121 8.45 -4.21 -4.54
CA ILE A 121 9.70 -4.47 -5.29
C ILE A 121 10.05 -5.96 -5.28
N GLU A 122 9.83 -6.66 -4.17
CA GLU A 122 10.15 -8.08 -4.02
C GLU A 122 9.19 -8.97 -4.82
N VAL A 123 7.90 -8.60 -4.82
CA VAL A 123 6.83 -9.25 -5.59
C VAL A 123 7.07 -9.15 -7.11
N ALA A 124 7.87 -8.19 -7.55
CA ALA A 124 8.12 -7.91 -8.96
C ALA A 124 8.54 -9.15 -9.76
N GLY A 125 9.61 -9.84 -9.35
CA GLY A 125 10.19 -10.95 -10.10
C GLY A 125 9.20 -12.09 -10.32
N PHE A 126 8.41 -12.40 -9.29
CA PHE A 126 7.47 -13.52 -9.28
C PHE A 126 6.21 -13.29 -10.12
N LEU A 127 5.89 -12.04 -10.45
CA LEU A 127 4.75 -11.74 -11.30
C LEU A 127 5.00 -12.21 -12.74
N GLN A 128 6.22 -12.13 -13.27
CA GLN A 128 6.51 -12.61 -14.63
C GLN A 128 6.17 -14.10 -14.80
N ASP A 129 6.50 -14.91 -13.80
CA ASP A 129 6.14 -16.33 -13.78
C ASP A 129 4.62 -16.51 -13.69
N ALA A 130 3.93 -15.70 -12.87
CA ALA A 130 2.47 -15.67 -12.82
C ALA A 130 1.82 -15.37 -14.18
N MET A 131 2.41 -14.46 -14.95
CA MET A 131 1.94 -14.11 -16.31
C MET A 131 2.10 -15.28 -17.26
N ASN A 132 3.25 -15.97 -17.20
CA ASN A 132 3.52 -17.12 -18.04
C ASN A 132 2.60 -18.30 -17.70
N ASP A 133 2.37 -18.55 -16.42
CA ASP A 133 1.45 -19.60 -15.96
C ASP A 133 0.00 -19.30 -16.36
N MET A 134 -0.40 -18.03 -16.32
CA MET A 134 -1.72 -17.60 -16.79
C MET A 134 -1.84 -17.64 -18.32
N ALA A 135 -0.80 -17.26 -19.06
CA ALA A 135 -0.79 -17.40 -20.51
C ALA A 135 -0.89 -18.88 -20.92
N LYS A 136 -0.25 -19.79 -20.16
CA LYS A 136 -0.37 -21.24 -20.36
C LYS A 136 -1.77 -21.75 -20.03
N SER A 137 -2.41 -21.29 -18.95
CA SER A 137 -3.78 -21.70 -18.63
C SER A 137 -4.78 -21.18 -19.67
N ILE A 138 -4.55 -20.00 -20.24
CA ILE A 138 -5.33 -19.49 -21.40
C ILE A 138 -5.16 -20.40 -22.63
N LYS A 139 -3.94 -20.85 -22.95
CA LYS A 139 -3.71 -21.85 -24.02
C LYS A 139 -4.48 -23.17 -23.77
N MET A 140 -4.73 -23.52 -22.51
CA MET A 140 -5.48 -24.74 -22.17
C MET A 140 -7.00 -24.56 -22.24
N VAL A 141 -7.52 -23.34 -22.00
CA VAL A 141 -8.96 -23.03 -22.03
C VAL A 141 -9.44 -22.68 -23.43
N GLU A 142 -8.64 -21.94 -24.21
CA GLU A 142 -8.94 -21.60 -25.61
C GLU A 142 -7.91 -22.30 -26.52
N ALA A 143 -8.36 -23.35 -27.21
CA ALA A 143 -7.57 -24.15 -28.16
C ALA A 143 -7.26 -23.44 -29.50
N GLU A 144 -7.23 -22.10 -29.50
CA GLU A 144 -7.01 -21.29 -30.69
C GLU A 144 -5.54 -20.82 -30.73
N ASP A 145 -4.82 -21.20 -31.79
CA ASP A 145 -3.39 -20.87 -31.94
C ASP A 145 -3.16 -19.35 -31.94
N GLY A 146 -2.26 -18.90 -31.06
CA GLY A 146 -1.82 -17.51 -30.96
C GLY A 146 -2.62 -16.60 -30.02
N THR A 147 -3.67 -17.08 -29.34
CA THR A 147 -4.46 -16.25 -28.40
C THR A 147 -3.65 -15.83 -27.17
N ALA A 148 -2.75 -16.69 -26.69
CA ALA A 148 -1.86 -16.34 -25.57
C ALA A 148 -0.81 -15.29 -25.94
N GLU A 149 -0.25 -15.31 -27.15
CA GLU A 149 0.70 -14.28 -27.59
C GLU A 149 -0.02 -12.92 -27.74
N LYS A 150 -1.22 -12.91 -28.32
CA LYS A 150 -2.07 -11.71 -28.42
C LYS A 150 -2.48 -11.19 -27.03
N PHE A 151 -2.71 -12.08 -26.06
CA PHE A 151 -3.01 -11.71 -24.68
C PHE A 151 -1.81 -11.01 -24.00
N VAL A 152 -0.59 -11.55 -24.17
CA VAL A 152 0.63 -10.92 -23.63
C VAL A 152 0.85 -9.54 -24.26
N GLU A 153 0.59 -9.40 -25.57
CA GLU A 153 0.67 -8.11 -26.25
C GLU A 153 -0.37 -7.11 -25.74
N PHE A 154 -1.62 -7.54 -25.59
CA PHE A 154 -2.68 -6.74 -25.00
C PHE A 154 -2.31 -6.25 -23.58
N MET A 155 -1.79 -7.13 -22.73
CA MET A 155 -1.33 -6.76 -21.38
C MET A 155 -0.24 -5.69 -21.41
N LYS A 156 0.70 -5.77 -22.35
CA LYS A 156 1.73 -4.74 -22.58
C LYS A 156 1.13 -3.41 -23.05
N LYS A 157 0.10 -3.41 -23.90
CA LYS A 157 -0.61 -2.19 -24.33
C LYS A 157 -1.31 -1.51 -23.14
N VAL A 158 -2.08 -2.27 -22.34
CA VAL A 158 -2.74 -1.77 -21.12
C VAL A 158 -1.72 -1.23 -20.11
N GLN A 159 -0.56 -1.89 -19.99
CA GLN A 159 0.52 -1.48 -19.09
C GLN A 159 1.10 -0.10 -19.46
N ARG A 160 1.34 0.12 -20.76
CA ARG A 160 1.83 1.40 -21.29
C ARG A 160 0.83 2.53 -21.05
N GLY A 161 -0.43 2.20 -20.74
CA GLY A 161 -1.51 3.16 -20.64
C GLY A 161 -1.90 3.66 -22.03
N ASP A 162 -1.71 2.82 -23.05
CA ASP A 162 -2.04 3.19 -24.42
C ASP A 162 -3.56 3.33 -24.52
N ALA A 163 -4.05 4.54 -24.79
CA ALA A 163 -5.49 4.80 -24.95
C ALA A 163 -6.08 4.04 -26.16
N ARG A 164 -5.23 3.50 -27.03
CA ARG A 164 -5.57 2.77 -28.27
C ARG A 164 -5.96 1.31 -28.08
N VAL A 165 -6.04 0.80 -26.85
CA VAL A 165 -6.62 -0.54 -26.66
C VAL A 165 -8.07 -0.49 -27.16
N SER A 166 -8.34 -1.21 -28.25
CA SER A 166 -9.65 -1.25 -28.90
C SER A 166 -10.67 -1.89 -27.96
N ASN A 167 -11.89 -1.36 -27.94
CA ASN A 167 -12.99 -1.95 -27.16
C ASN A 167 -13.20 -3.43 -27.54
N ASP A 168 -12.94 -3.82 -28.79
CA ASP A 168 -13.04 -5.21 -29.24
C ASP A 168 -11.97 -6.12 -28.63
N GLU A 169 -10.72 -5.63 -28.51
CA GLU A 169 -9.64 -6.35 -27.81
C GLU A 169 -9.97 -6.48 -26.32
N ILE A 170 -10.51 -5.40 -25.71
CA ILE A 170 -10.94 -5.40 -24.31
C ILE A 170 -12.04 -6.43 -24.11
N ILE A 171 -13.10 -6.43 -24.92
CA ILE A 171 -14.22 -7.38 -24.81
C ILE A 171 -13.75 -8.82 -25.05
N LYS A 172 -12.82 -9.03 -26.00
CA LYS A 172 -12.25 -10.35 -26.27
C LYS A 172 -11.52 -10.89 -25.05
N PHE A 173 -10.60 -10.13 -24.47
CA PHE A 173 -9.79 -10.59 -23.35
C PHE A 173 -10.46 -10.41 -21.99
N SER A 174 -11.48 -9.55 -21.84
CA SER A 174 -12.21 -9.37 -20.57
C SER A 174 -13.05 -10.59 -20.21
N LYS A 175 -13.51 -11.36 -21.20
CA LYS A 175 -14.23 -12.63 -20.99
C LYS A 175 -13.36 -13.67 -20.28
N LEU A 176 -12.06 -13.65 -20.56
CA LEU A 176 -11.07 -14.48 -19.85
C LEU A 176 -10.84 -14.01 -18.41
N PHE A 177 -11.29 -12.80 -18.06
CA PHE A 177 -11.03 -12.11 -16.79
C PHE A 177 -12.27 -11.82 -15.94
N THR A 178 -13.32 -12.63 -16.05
CA THR A 178 -14.42 -12.60 -15.09
C THR A 178 -13.86 -12.86 -13.68
N ASP A 179 -14.07 -11.94 -12.74
CA ASP A 179 -13.26 -11.82 -11.50
C ASP A 179 -13.23 -13.11 -10.65
N ASP A 180 -14.29 -13.94 -10.71
CA ASP A 180 -14.37 -15.21 -9.98
C ASP A 180 -13.59 -16.35 -10.66
N ILE A 181 -13.61 -16.43 -12.00
CA ILE A 181 -13.02 -17.55 -12.78
C ILE A 181 -11.50 -17.44 -12.85
N THR A 182 -10.96 -16.21 -12.85
CA THR A 182 -9.51 -16.00 -12.98
C THR A 182 -8.73 -16.36 -11.74
N LEU A 183 -9.22 -15.97 -10.56
CA LEU A 183 -8.53 -16.25 -9.32
C LEU A 183 -8.49 -17.75 -9.00
N ASP A 184 -9.37 -18.55 -9.60
CA ASP A 184 -9.39 -20.00 -9.42
C ASP A 184 -8.21 -20.73 -10.03
N ASN A 185 -7.67 -20.21 -11.12
CA ASN A 185 -6.50 -20.77 -11.80
C ASN A 185 -5.17 -20.14 -11.37
N VAL A 186 -5.20 -19.21 -10.41
CA VAL A 186 -3.99 -18.55 -9.90
C VAL A 186 -3.42 -19.37 -8.75
N GLY A 187 -2.17 -19.81 -8.90
CA GLY A 187 -1.46 -20.53 -7.84
C GLY A 187 -1.31 -19.73 -6.54
N ARG A 188 -1.13 -20.42 -5.42
CA ARG A 188 -1.04 -19.82 -4.09
C ARG A 188 0.02 -18.72 -3.99
N MET A 189 1.20 -18.95 -4.55
CA MET A 189 2.31 -17.98 -4.51
C MET A 189 1.93 -16.68 -5.23
N GLN A 190 1.23 -16.78 -6.34
CA GLN A 190 0.74 -15.65 -7.12
C GLN A 190 -0.36 -14.90 -6.35
N LEU A 191 -1.29 -15.61 -5.69
CA LEU A 191 -2.30 -14.99 -4.81
C LEU A 191 -1.68 -14.22 -3.65
N VAL A 192 -0.67 -14.81 -2.99
CA VAL A 192 0.10 -14.17 -1.92
C VAL A 192 0.78 -12.90 -2.41
N ASN A 193 1.39 -12.95 -3.59
CA ASN A 193 2.09 -11.82 -4.18
C ASN A 193 1.14 -10.68 -4.59
N LEU A 194 -0.02 -11.00 -5.17
CA LEU A 194 -1.08 -10.01 -5.44
C LEU A 194 -1.58 -9.37 -4.14
N CYS A 195 -1.78 -10.16 -3.08
CA CYS A 195 -2.16 -9.64 -1.77
C CYS A 195 -1.10 -8.66 -1.23
N ARG A 196 0.19 -9.02 -1.27
CA ARG A 196 1.30 -8.14 -0.81
C ARG A 196 1.37 -6.85 -1.61
N LEU A 197 1.22 -6.90 -2.93
CA LEU A 197 1.22 -5.73 -3.79
C LEU A 197 0.12 -4.73 -3.39
N LEU A 198 -1.07 -5.26 -3.14
CA LEU A 198 -2.26 -4.49 -2.76
C LEU A 198 -2.29 -4.17 -1.27
N ASP A 199 -1.25 -4.47 -0.50
CA ASP A 199 -1.22 -4.23 0.95
C ASP A 199 -2.40 -4.92 1.66
N ILE A 200 -2.72 -6.14 1.21
CA ILE A 200 -3.67 -7.04 1.85
C ILE A 200 -2.86 -7.99 2.74
N PRO A 201 -3.15 -8.06 4.05
CA PRO A 201 -2.51 -9.02 4.94
C PRO A 201 -2.61 -10.46 4.40
N VAL A 202 -1.49 -11.17 4.39
CA VAL A 202 -1.42 -12.53 3.85
C VAL A 202 -1.51 -13.52 5.00
N PHE A 203 -2.65 -14.20 5.13
CA PHE A 203 -2.86 -15.33 6.04
C PHE A 203 -4.05 -16.16 5.57
N GLY A 204 -4.15 -17.40 6.08
CA GLY A 204 -5.28 -18.29 5.81
C GLY A 204 -5.13 -19.16 4.56
N THR A 205 -6.27 -19.69 4.10
CA THR A 205 -6.38 -20.58 2.95
C THR A 205 -6.45 -19.81 1.63
N ASP A 206 -6.26 -20.50 0.51
CA ASP A 206 -6.29 -19.89 -0.82
C ASP A 206 -7.65 -19.24 -1.10
N SER A 207 -8.75 -19.91 -0.74
CA SER A 207 -10.11 -19.36 -0.86
C SER A 207 -10.28 -18.06 -0.08
N PHE A 208 -9.65 -17.94 1.09
CA PHE A 208 -9.70 -16.72 1.89
C PHE A 208 -8.89 -15.58 1.23
N LEU A 209 -7.71 -15.88 0.70
CA LEU A 209 -6.92 -14.90 -0.07
C LEU A 209 -7.69 -14.41 -1.31
N LYS A 210 -8.33 -15.33 -2.05
CA LYS A 210 -9.19 -14.99 -3.21
C LYS A 210 -10.33 -14.08 -2.80
N TYR A 211 -11.09 -14.44 -1.74
CA TYR A 211 -12.18 -13.61 -1.23
C TYR A 211 -11.71 -12.18 -0.90
N ARG A 212 -10.55 -12.03 -0.26
CA ARG A 212 -10.01 -10.70 0.07
C ARG A 212 -9.61 -9.89 -1.15
N LEU A 213 -9.08 -10.54 -2.18
CA LEU A 213 -8.78 -9.90 -3.45
C LEU A 213 -10.07 -9.43 -4.15
N LEU A 214 -11.09 -10.29 -4.22
CA LEU A 214 -12.40 -9.94 -4.75
C LEU A 214 -13.03 -8.77 -3.99
N GLU A 215 -12.98 -8.81 -2.67
CA GLU A 215 -13.49 -7.73 -1.84
C GLU A 215 -12.74 -6.42 -2.06
N ARG A 216 -11.42 -6.48 -2.24
CA ARG A 216 -10.63 -5.30 -2.63
C ARG A 216 -11.08 -4.73 -3.97
N MET A 217 -11.33 -5.58 -4.96
CA MET A 217 -11.78 -5.15 -6.30
C MET A 217 -13.17 -4.51 -6.25
N ARG A 218 -14.11 -5.09 -5.49
CA ARG A 218 -15.43 -4.49 -5.25
C ARG A 218 -15.32 -3.12 -4.59
N ALA A 219 -14.47 -3.00 -3.57
CA ALA A 219 -14.21 -1.73 -2.90
C ALA A 219 -13.62 -0.68 -3.86
N ILE A 220 -12.69 -1.08 -4.74
CA ILE A 220 -12.13 -0.20 -5.76
C ILE A 220 -13.21 0.25 -6.75
N ARG A 221 -14.04 -0.65 -7.28
CA ARG A 221 -15.13 -0.27 -8.20
C ARG A 221 -16.12 0.69 -7.56
N LYS A 222 -16.43 0.50 -6.28
CA LYS A 222 -17.30 1.43 -5.53
C LYS A 222 -16.63 2.80 -5.39
N ASP A 223 -15.34 2.85 -5.04
CA ASP A 223 -14.56 4.09 -4.97
C ASP A 223 -14.43 4.77 -6.34
N ASP A 224 -14.25 4.01 -7.42
CA ASP A 224 -14.22 4.52 -8.80
C ASP A 224 -15.52 5.26 -9.15
N ARG A 225 -16.69 4.66 -8.85
CA ARG A 225 -17.99 5.31 -9.10
C ARG A 225 -18.17 6.59 -8.27
N MET A 226 -17.79 6.58 -6.99
CA MET A 226 -17.88 7.78 -6.15
C MET A 226 -16.97 8.90 -6.67
N ILE A 227 -15.75 8.57 -7.11
CA ILE A 227 -14.83 9.58 -7.66
C ILE A 227 -15.34 10.12 -9.00
N GLU A 228 -15.93 9.30 -9.85
CA GLU A 228 -16.51 9.77 -11.12
C GLU A 228 -17.70 10.71 -10.87
N MET A 229 -18.55 10.40 -9.88
CA MET A 229 -19.68 11.25 -9.50
C MET A 229 -19.24 12.61 -8.93
N GLU A 230 -18.22 12.64 -8.07
CA GLU A 230 -17.69 13.87 -7.47
C GLU A 230 -16.71 14.64 -8.39
N GLY A 231 -16.19 13.96 -9.42
CA GLY A 231 -15.15 14.46 -10.31
C GLY A 231 -13.74 14.38 -9.70
N VAL A 232 -12.75 14.02 -10.53
CA VAL A 232 -11.35 13.86 -10.08
C VAL A 232 -10.74 15.17 -9.55
N ASP A 233 -11.22 16.31 -10.05
CA ASP A 233 -10.78 17.64 -9.63
C ASP A 233 -11.11 17.99 -8.18
N SER A 234 -12.12 17.36 -7.59
CA SER A 234 -12.51 17.58 -6.20
C SER A 234 -11.51 17.00 -5.19
N LEU A 235 -10.61 16.11 -5.63
CA LEU A 235 -9.66 15.43 -4.76
C LEU A 235 -8.44 16.31 -4.42
N SER A 236 -8.08 16.29 -3.13
CA SER A 236 -6.82 16.85 -2.64
C SER A 236 -5.62 16.04 -3.10
N PHE A 237 -4.41 16.61 -2.99
CA PHE A 237 -3.16 15.92 -3.31
C PHE A 237 -2.99 14.60 -2.52
N PHE A 238 -3.40 14.61 -1.25
CA PHE A 238 -3.35 13.42 -0.40
C PHE A 238 -4.37 12.36 -0.84
N GLU A 239 -5.62 12.76 -1.10
CA GLU A 239 -6.68 11.85 -1.56
C GLU A 239 -6.33 11.19 -2.90
N LEU A 240 -5.70 11.93 -3.82
CA LEU A 240 -5.20 11.39 -5.09
C LEU A 240 -4.13 10.32 -4.86
N ARG A 241 -3.13 10.61 -4.01
CA ARG A 241 -2.05 9.65 -3.70
C ARG A 241 -2.60 8.38 -3.06
N GLU A 242 -3.54 8.51 -2.14
CA GLU A 242 -4.16 7.38 -1.47
C GLU A 242 -5.02 6.56 -2.43
N ALA A 243 -5.83 7.21 -3.27
CA ALA A 243 -6.66 6.55 -4.29
C ALA A 243 -5.80 5.72 -5.26
N LEU A 244 -4.69 6.29 -5.74
CA LEU A 244 -3.74 5.59 -6.60
C LEU A 244 -3.04 4.44 -5.86
N MET A 245 -2.62 4.66 -4.62
CA MET A 245 -1.97 3.62 -3.80
C MET A 245 -2.90 2.43 -3.56
N TYR A 246 -4.19 2.69 -3.30
CA TYR A 246 -5.21 1.67 -3.06
C TYR A 246 -5.47 0.78 -4.29
N ARG A 247 -5.29 1.36 -5.49
CA ARG A 247 -5.34 0.70 -6.81
C ARG A 247 -3.99 0.08 -7.23
N GLY A 248 -3.02 -0.01 -6.31
CA GLY A 248 -1.71 -0.60 -6.58
C GLY A 248 -0.80 0.25 -7.48
N MET A 249 -1.10 1.53 -7.70
CA MET A 249 -0.30 2.43 -8.52
C MET A 249 0.76 3.19 -7.71
N ARG A 250 1.71 3.82 -8.43
CA ARG A 250 2.75 4.68 -7.84
C ARG A 250 2.13 5.93 -7.22
N SER A 251 2.40 6.15 -5.93
CA SER A 251 1.85 7.27 -5.15
C SER A 251 2.91 8.22 -4.59
N VAL A 252 4.16 8.16 -5.09
CA VAL A 252 5.29 8.99 -4.61
C VAL A 252 6.08 9.57 -5.78
N GLY A 253 6.51 10.84 -5.63
CA GLY A 253 7.43 11.52 -6.54
C GLY A 253 6.82 11.98 -7.86
N LEU A 254 5.52 12.29 -7.90
CA LEU A 254 4.85 12.88 -9.05
C LEU A 254 4.12 14.17 -8.65
N THR A 255 3.84 15.02 -9.64
CA THR A 255 3.06 16.25 -9.46
C THR A 255 1.57 15.93 -9.30
N LYS A 256 0.79 16.89 -8.75
CA LYS A 256 -0.67 16.73 -8.61
C LYS A 256 -1.35 16.43 -9.97
N SER A 257 -0.93 17.13 -11.03
CA SER A 257 -1.45 16.92 -12.39
C SER A 257 -1.14 15.51 -12.92
N ALA A 258 0.06 15.00 -12.68
CA ALA A 258 0.40 13.63 -13.07
C ALA A 258 -0.44 12.59 -12.32
N TYR A 259 -0.70 12.78 -11.02
CA TYR A 259 -1.60 11.91 -10.26
C TYR A 259 -3.04 11.96 -10.77
N LYS A 260 -3.54 13.15 -11.10
CA LYS A 260 -4.86 13.35 -11.70
C LYS A 260 -4.98 12.56 -13.01
N ASN A 261 -4.07 12.79 -13.95
CA ASN A 261 -4.07 12.09 -15.25
C ASN A 261 -3.99 10.56 -15.09
N MET A 262 -3.21 10.07 -14.11
CA MET A 262 -3.15 8.63 -13.83
C MET A 262 -4.47 8.07 -13.33
N LEU A 263 -5.18 8.81 -12.47
CA LEU A 263 -6.46 8.38 -11.93
C LEU A 263 -7.57 8.47 -13.00
N GLU A 264 -7.60 9.52 -13.81
CA GLU A 264 -8.53 9.64 -14.94
C GLU A 264 -8.36 8.50 -15.94
N ASN A 265 -7.12 8.18 -16.31
CA ASN A 265 -6.85 7.03 -17.17
C ASN A 265 -7.30 5.70 -16.55
N TRP A 266 -7.23 5.57 -15.22
CA TRP A 266 -7.76 4.38 -14.54
C TRP A 266 -9.29 4.32 -14.64
N LEU A 267 -9.98 5.44 -14.37
CA LEU A 267 -11.44 5.52 -14.39
C LEU A 267 -12.00 5.31 -15.81
N ASP A 268 -11.33 5.84 -16.84
CA ASP A 268 -11.69 5.59 -18.24
C ASP A 268 -11.67 4.08 -18.56
N LEU A 269 -10.60 3.39 -18.18
CA LEU A 269 -10.50 1.95 -18.39
C LEU A 269 -11.49 1.15 -17.53
N SER A 270 -11.66 1.51 -16.26
CA SER A 270 -12.48 0.79 -15.29
C SER A 270 -13.98 0.96 -15.55
N LEU A 271 -14.44 2.20 -15.78
CA LEU A 271 -15.87 2.54 -15.85
C LEU A 271 -16.38 2.68 -17.28
N LYS A 272 -15.63 3.34 -18.17
CA LYS A 272 -16.10 3.60 -19.55
C LYS A 272 -15.85 2.42 -20.47
N LYS A 273 -14.65 1.83 -20.40
CA LYS A 273 -14.29 0.65 -21.19
C LYS A 273 -14.62 -0.69 -20.50
N ASN A 274 -15.17 -0.65 -19.28
CA ASN A 274 -15.57 -1.83 -18.50
C ASN A 274 -14.47 -2.91 -18.38
N VAL A 275 -13.21 -2.50 -18.31
CA VAL A 275 -12.10 -3.45 -18.13
C VAL A 275 -12.20 -4.05 -16.72
N PRO A 276 -12.14 -5.39 -16.56
CA PRO A 276 -12.17 -6.02 -15.25
C PRO A 276 -11.09 -5.47 -14.31
N THR A 277 -11.44 -5.22 -13.05
CA THR A 277 -10.51 -4.63 -12.07
C THR A 277 -9.34 -5.56 -11.79
N THR A 278 -9.56 -6.88 -11.83
CA THR A 278 -8.48 -7.88 -11.73
C THR A 278 -7.40 -7.66 -12.79
N LEU A 279 -7.82 -7.51 -14.04
CA LEU A 279 -6.95 -7.29 -15.19
C LEU A 279 -6.18 -5.97 -15.07
N LEU A 280 -6.86 -4.89 -14.64
CA LEU A 280 -6.23 -3.59 -14.41
C LEU A 280 -5.17 -3.66 -13.31
N LEU A 281 -5.48 -4.29 -12.17
CA LEU A 281 -4.54 -4.44 -11.06
C LEU A 281 -3.32 -5.28 -11.46
N MET A 282 -3.55 -6.38 -12.19
CA MET A 282 -2.46 -7.20 -12.73
C MET A 282 -1.58 -6.41 -13.69
N SER A 283 -2.17 -5.71 -14.66
CA SER A 283 -1.41 -4.86 -15.61
C SER A 283 -0.52 -3.83 -14.90
N ARG A 284 -1.01 -3.21 -13.82
CA ARG A 284 -0.22 -2.27 -13.01
C ARG A 284 0.86 -2.96 -12.19
N ALA A 285 0.58 -4.14 -11.65
CA ALA A 285 1.56 -4.98 -10.98
C ALA A 285 2.78 -5.24 -11.87
N PHE A 286 2.54 -5.62 -13.13
CA PHE A 286 3.58 -5.84 -14.14
C PHE A 286 4.40 -4.61 -14.47
N LYS A 287 3.77 -3.42 -14.51
CA LYS A 287 4.51 -2.16 -14.74
C LYS A 287 5.52 -1.88 -13.64
N ILE A 288 5.12 -2.11 -12.40
CA ILE A 288 6.01 -1.96 -11.24
C ILE A 288 7.15 -2.97 -11.35
N THR A 289 6.85 -4.21 -11.76
CA THR A 289 7.85 -5.26 -11.97
C THR A 289 8.94 -4.85 -12.95
N GLN A 290 8.56 -4.39 -14.14
CA GLN A 290 9.54 -4.08 -15.19
C GLN A 290 10.47 -2.94 -14.79
N ASN A 291 9.92 -1.87 -14.19
CA ASN A 291 10.72 -0.76 -13.70
C ASN A 291 11.74 -1.22 -12.64
N VAL A 292 11.35 -2.15 -11.77
CA VAL A 292 12.24 -2.72 -10.75
C VAL A 292 13.33 -3.59 -11.39
N LEU A 293 12.96 -4.44 -12.34
CA LEU A 293 13.91 -5.30 -13.04
C LEU A 293 14.94 -4.49 -13.84
N GLU A 294 14.49 -3.43 -14.53
CA GLU A 294 15.37 -2.50 -15.24
C GLU A 294 16.30 -1.76 -14.29
N ALA A 295 15.79 -1.29 -13.15
CA ALA A 295 16.61 -0.65 -12.13
C ALA A 295 17.67 -1.61 -11.56
N ARG A 296 17.31 -2.87 -11.30
CA ARG A 296 18.27 -3.91 -10.87
C ARG A 296 19.36 -4.15 -11.90
N LYS A 297 19.00 -4.34 -13.18
CA LYS A 297 19.98 -4.52 -14.27
C LYS A 297 20.95 -3.35 -14.36
N LYS A 298 20.47 -2.11 -14.24
CA LYS A 298 21.32 -0.90 -14.22
C LYS A 298 22.25 -0.89 -13.02
N LEU A 299 21.76 -1.27 -11.83
CA LEU A 299 22.59 -1.36 -10.62
C LEU A 299 23.68 -2.43 -10.76
N GLU A 300 23.34 -3.61 -11.29
CA GLU A 300 24.31 -4.68 -11.56
C GLU A 300 25.36 -4.25 -12.59
N GLN A 301 24.97 -3.50 -13.63
CA GLN A 301 25.90 -2.94 -14.60
C GLN A 301 26.86 -1.94 -13.96
N ILE A 302 26.35 -0.99 -13.16
CA ILE A 302 27.17 -0.02 -12.43
C ILE A 302 28.14 -0.74 -11.48
N GLN A 303 27.70 -1.79 -10.79
CA GLN A 303 28.55 -2.58 -9.92
C GLN A 303 29.66 -3.30 -10.69
N ARG A 304 29.36 -3.88 -11.87
CA ARG A 304 30.38 -4.50 -12.73
C ARG A 304 31.39 -3.47 -13.24
N GLU A 305 30.92 -2.31 -13.67
CA GLU A 305 31.80 -1.21 -14.09
C GLU A 305 32.70 -0.74 -12.93
N GLN A 306 32.17 -0.66 -11.71
CA GLN A 306 32.96 -0.32 -10.51
C GLN A 306 34.02 -1.38 -10.17
N GLU A 307 33.70 -2.67 -10.28
CA GLU A 307 34.66 -3.75 -10.05
C GLU A 307 35.76 -3.77 -11.12
N LEU A 308 35.43 -3.50 -12.39
CA LEU A 308 36.42 -3.37 -13.47
C LEU A 308 37.37 -2.20 -13.21
N ILE A 309 36.85 -1.01 -12.86
CA ILE A 309 37.67 0.16 -12.52
C ILE A 309 38.58 -0.13 -11.32
N LYS A 310 38.09 -0.91 -10.34
CA LYS A 310 38.87 -1.31 -9.18
C LYS A 310 40.00 -2.28 -9.57
N GLN A 311 39.74 -3.25 -10.45
CA GLN A 311 40.74 -4.18 -10.98
C GLN A 311 41.82 -3.45 -11.79
N GLU A 312 41.44 -2.56 -12.72
CA GLU A 312 42.40 -1.75 -13.48
C GLU A 312 43.30 -0.90 -12.57
N ARG A 313 42.73 -0.37 -11.48
CA ARG A 313 43.51 0.41 -10.50
C ARG A 313 44.49 -0.46 -9.72
N ILE A 314 44.13 -1.70 -9.39
CA ILE A 314 45.01 -2.67 -8.72
C ILE A 314 46.17 -3.05 -9.66
N GLU A 315 45.87 -3.46 -10.90
CA GLU A 315 46.87 -3.83 -11.90
C GLU A 315 47.85 -2.69 -12.17
N LYS A 316 47.35 -1.46 -12.29
CA LYS A 316 48.19 -0.28 -12.48
C LYS A 316 49.08 0.01 -11.26
N THR A 317 48.59 -0.25 -10.06
CA THR A 317 49.38 -0.07 -8.82
C THR A 317 50.47 -1.14 -8.72
N GLU A 318 50.16 -2.39 -9.06
CA GLU A 318 51.13 -3.49 -9.10
C GLU A 318 52.22 -3.24 -10.14
N MET A 319 51.86 -2.72 -11.32
CA MET A 319 52.81 -2.33 -12.36
C MET A 319 53.78 -1.24 -11.88
N ILE A 320 53.26 -0.18 -11.24
CA ILE A 320 54.09 0.91 -10.68
C ILE A 320 55.00 0.39 -9.56
N LEU A 321 54.51 -0.49 -8.69
CA LEU A 321 55.33 -1.11 -7.65
C LEU A 321 56.44 -1.97 -8.25
N ALA A 322 56.14 -2.76 -9.29
CA ALA A 322 57.14 -3.56 -9.99
C ALA A 322 58.23 -2.69 -10.64
N GLU A 323 57.87 -1.59 -11.28
CA GLU A 323 58.83 -0.61 -11.84
C GLU A 323 59.71 0.03 -10.76
N LEU A 324 59.12 0.41 -9.61
CA LEU A 324 59.86 0.97 -8.48
C LEU A 324 60.86 -0.05 -7.89
N HIS A 325 60.45 -1.31 -7.72
CA HIS A 325 61.34 -2.37 -7.25
C HIS A 325 62.50 -2.65 -8.21
N LEU A 326 62.27 -2.60 -9.53
CA LEU A 326 63.31 -2.72 -10.55
C LEU A 326 64.26 -1.51 -10.60
N SER A 327 63.79 -0.33 -10.18
CA SER A 327 64.60 0.89 -10.11
C SER A 327 65.47 0.97 -8.85
N ALA A 328 65.01 0.41 -7.72
CA ALA A 328 65.70 0.44 -6.43
C ALA A 328 66.77 -0.67 -6.27
N GLY A 329 66.77 -1.67 -7.16
CA GLY A 329 67.75 -2.77 -7.19
C GLY A 329 68.95 -2.53 -8.12
N ARG A 330 69.16 -1.30 -8.62
CA ARG A 330 70.28 -0.91 -9.48
C ARG A 330 71.27 0.01 -8.79
#